data_AF-A0A2K3LT31-F1
#
_entry.id   AF-A0A2K3LT31-F1
#
_cell.length_a   1.000
_cell.length_b   1.000
_cell.length_c   1.000
_cell.angle_alpha   90.00
_cell.angle_beta   90.00
_cell.angle_gamma   90.00
#
_symmetry.space_group_name_H-M   'P 1'
#
loop_
_entity.id
_entity.type
_entity.pdbx_description
1 polymer ?
#
loop_
_entity_poly.entity_id
_entity_poly.type
_entity_poly.pdbx_seq_one_letter_code
_entity_poly.pdbx_strand_id
1 'polypeptide(L)' 'MLENAGFDDVIVEDQTNLFLKTLQMELNALENMKVDFIDDFCEDDYNEIVERWKAKQMRGVAGEQIWGLFIAKKK' A
#
# COMPACT_ATOMS: atom_id res chain seq x y z
N MET A 1 -14.51 13.18 -12.30
CA MET A 1 -14.89 11.81 -12.75
C MET A 1 -16.09 11.30 -11.97
N LEU A 2 -16.04 11.19 -10.64
CA LEU A 2 -17.17 10.70 -9.83
C LEU A 2 -18.38 11.64 -9.85
N GLU A 3 -18.18 12.95 -9.70
CA GLU A 3 -19.25 13.94 -9.85
C GLU A 3 -19.85 13.90 -11.27
N ASN A 4 -19.00 13.82 -12.30
CA ASN A 4 -19.43 13.67 -13.69
C ASN A 4 -20.21 12.37 -13.95
N ALA A 5 -20.01 11.34 -13.12
CA ALA A 5 -20.75 10.08 -13.18
C ALA A 5 -22.09 10.14 -12.42
N GLY A 6 -22.46 11.29 -11.84
CA GLY A 6 -23.73 11.52 -11.17
C GLY A 6 -23.75 11.17 -9.68
N PHE A 7 -22.58 11.01 -9.06
CA PHE A 7 -22.48 10.86 -7.60
C PHE A 7 -22.43 12.23 -6.91
N ASP A 8 -23.10 12.32 -5.76
CA ASP A 8 -23.04 13.45 -4.84
C ASP A 8 -22.16 13.11 -3.63
N ASP A 9 -21.94 14.11 -2.76
CA ASP A 9 -21.19 13.97 -1.50
C ASP A 9 -19.81 13.30 -1.71
N VAL A 10 -19.10 13.68 -2.79
CA VAL A 10 -17.80 13.09 -3.12
C VAL A 10 -16.74 13.60 -2.14
N ILE A 11 -16.17 12.68 -1.37
CA ILE A 11 -15.03 12.89 -0.47
C ILE A 11 -13.81 12.23 -1.10
N VAL A 12 -12.71 12.99 -1.17
CA VAL A 12 -11.41 12.52 -1.63
C VAL A 12 -10.37 12.80 -0.55
N GLU A 13 -9.71 11.75 -0.08
CA GLU A 13 -8.66 11.86 0.92
C GLU A 13 -7.38 11.20 0.43
N ASP A 14 -6.25 11.87 0.65
CA ASP A 14 -4.93 11.26 0.51
C ASP A 14 -4.58 10.50 1.80
N GLN A 15 -4.58 9.17 1.69
CA GLN A 15 -4.26 8.24 2.76
C GLN A 15 -2.86 7.63 2.58
N THR A 16 -1.97 8.26 1.82
CA THR A 16 -0.59 7.78 1.58
C THR A 16 0.20 7.65 2.89
N ASN A 17 -0.06 8.50 3.88
CA ASN A 17 0.56 8.34 5.19
C ASN A 17 0.13 7.05 5.91
N LEU A 18 -1.14 6.65 5.76
CA LEU A 18 -1.62 5.37 6.28
C LEU A 18 -0.99 4.22 5.49
N PHE A 19 -0.91 4.34 4.17
CA PHE A 19 -0.24 3.37 3.29
C PHE A 19 1.19 3.07 3.76
N LEU A 20 2.00 4.12 3.94
CA LEU A 20 3.40 3.99 4.33
C LEU A 20 3.56 3.33 5.71
N LYS A 21 2.69 3.68 6.66
CA LYS A 21 2.70 3.08 8.01
C LYS A 21 2.34 1.60 7.96
N THR A 22 1.28 1.23 7.24
CA THR A 22 0.87 -0.17 7.08
C THR A 22 1.98 -0.98 6.41
N LEU A 23 2.55 -0.47 5.31
CA LEU A 23 3.62 -1.18 4.61
C LEU A 23 4.86 -1.39 5.49
N GLN A 24 5.22 -0.41 6.33
CA GLN A 24 6.31 -0.57 7.28
C GLN A 24 6.01 -1.64 8.34
N MET A 25 4.78 -1.67 8.86
CA MET A 25 4.37 -2.67 9.84
C MET A 25 4.40 -4.08 9.25
N GLU A 26 3.89 -4.24 8.02
CA GLU A 26 3.88 -5.53 7.34
C GLU A 26 5.31 -5.98 6.96
N LEU A 27 6.20 -5.07 6.54
CA LEU A 27 7.62 -5.37 6.33
C LEU A 27 8.27 -5.90 7.61
N ASN A 28 8.06 -5.21 8.73
CA ASN A 28 8.61 -5.64 10.02
C ASN A 28 8.09 -7.02 10.43
N ALA A 29 6.82 -7.31 10.17
CA ALA A 29 6.23 -8.62 10.45
C ALA A 29 6.87 -9.72 9.58
N LEU A 30 7.06 -9.45 8.29
CA LEU A 30 7.72 -10.37 7.35
C LEU A 30 9.18 -10.63 7.75
N GLU A 31 9.93 -9.59 8.13
CA GLU A 31 11.32 -9.70 8.59
C GLU A 31 11.42 -10.56 9.86
N ASN A 32 10.49 -10.42 10.79
CA ASN A 32 10.44 -11.24 12.02
C ASN A 32 10.10 -12.72 11.74
N MET A 33 9.44 -13.02 10.63
CA MET A 33 9.06 -14.37 10.22
C MET A 33 9.91 -14.90 9.06
N LYS A 34 11.09 -14.29 8.80
CA LYS A 34 11.92 -14.61 7.63
C LYS A 34 12.23 -16.09 7.50
N VAL A 35 12.58 -16.76 8.61
CA VAL A 35 12.98 -18.17 8.58
C VAL A 35 11.82 -19.06 8.15
N ASP A 36 10.66 -18.89 8.80
CA ASP A 36 9.45 -19.66 8.49
C ASP A 36 8.97 -19.38 7.05
N PHE A 37 9.04 -18.12 6.61
CA PHE A 37 8.68 -17.75 5.25
C PHE A 37 9.60 -18.40 4.21
N ILE A 38 10.92 -18.44 4.44
CA ILE A 38 11.86 -19.06 3.50
C ILE A 38 11.68 -20.58 3.44
N ASP A 39 11.32 -21.21 4.56
CA ASP A 39 11.02 -22.65 4.61
C ASP A 39 9.76 -23.00 3.80
N ASP A 40 8.71 -22.17 3.91
CA ASP A 40 7.43 -22.37 3.21
C ASP A 40 7.48 -21.99 1.71
N PHE A 41 8.33 -21.03 1.32
CA PHE A 41 8.39 -20.48 -0.03
C PHE A 41 9.79 -20.66 -0.64
N CYS A 42 10.63 -19.62 -0.58
CA CYS A 42 12.07 -19.66 -0.82
C CYS A 42 12.72 -18.31 -0.47
N GLU A 43 14.04 -18.25 -0.48
CA GLU A 43 14.79 -17.01 -0.25
C GLU A 43 14.59 -15.96 -1.38
N ASP A 44 14.45 -16.40 -2.62
CA ASP A 44 14.24 -15.50 -3.76
C ASP A 44 12.88 -14.78 -3.66
N ASP A 45 11.82 -15.48 -3.28
CA ASP A 45 10.49 -14.91 -3.05
C ASP A 45 10.51 -13.87 -1.92
N TYR A 46 11.21 -14.19 -0.81
CA TYR A 46 11.39 -13.26 0.30
C TYR A 46 12.09 -11.97 -0.16
N ASN A 47 13.20 -12.11 -0.87
CA ASN A 47 13.99 -10.98 -1.36
C ASN A 47 13.17 -10.13 -2.34
N GLU A 48 12.46 -10.75 -3.28
CA GLU A 48 11.62 -10.04 -4.25
C GLU A 48 10.51 -9.23 -3.56
N ILE A 49 9.83 -9.79 -2.56
CA ILE A 49 8.78 -9.09 -1.81
C ILE A 49 9.36 -7.88 -1.08
N VAL A 50 10.48 -8.07 -0.35
CA VAL A 50 11.14 -7.01 0.42
C VAL A 50 11.58 -5.86 -0.51
N GLU A 51 12.21 -6.17 -1.64
CA GLU A 51 12.64 -5.16 -2.61
C GLU A 51 11.46 -4.38 -3.18
N ARG A 52 10.40 -5.08 -3.63
CA ARG A 52 9.21 -4.45 -4.20
C ARG A 52 8.50 -3.55 -3.20
N TRP A 53 8.46 -3.94 -1.93
CA TRP A 53 7.81 -3.16 -0.88
C TRP A 53 8.65 -1.94 -0.49
N LYS A 54 9.97 -2.08 -0.36
CA LYS A 54 10.88 -0.93 -0.18
C LYS A 54 10.76 0.06 -1.35
N ALA A 55 10.64 -0.43 -2.59
CA ALA A 55 10.40 0.42 -3.75
C ALA A 55 9.03 1.13 -3.71
N LYS A 56 7.96 0.48 -3.22
CA LYS A 56 6.66 1.14 -2.98
C LYS A 56 6.75 2.24 -1.92
N GLN A 57 7.50 2.00 -0.85
CA GLN A 57 7.78 3.00 0.18
C GLN A 57 8.47 4.24 -0.40
N MET A 58 9.54 4.04 -1.18
CA MET A 58 10.25 5.15 -1.82
C MET A 58 9.34 5.96 -2.75
N ARG A 59 8.53 5.29 -3.58
CA ARG A 59 7.55 5.96 -4.46
C ARG A 59 6.47 6.70 -3.69
N GLY A 60 6.01 6.15 -2.56
CA GLY A 60 5.05 6.82 -1.68
C GLY A 60 5.62 8.08 -1.05
N VAL A 61 6.87 8.04 -0.58
CA VAL A 61 7.58 9.23 -0.05
C VAL A 61 7.83 10.27 -1.14
N ALA A 62 8.14 9.84 -2.37
CA ALA A 62 8.34 10.72 -3.51
C ALA A 62 7.03 11.32 -4.06
N GLY A 63 5.86 10.87 -3.59
CA GLY A 63 4.56 11.27 -4.13
C GLY A 63 4.24 10.69 -5.51
N GLU A 64 5.06 9.76 -6.00
CA GLU A 64 4.87 9.07 -7.28
C GLU A 64 3.79 7.98 -7.19
N GLN A 65 3.53 7.49 -5.99
CA GLN A 65 2.49 6.51 -5.69
C GLN A 65 1.64 6.98 -4.52
N ILE A 66 0.36 7.29 -4.77
CA ILE A 66 -0.57 7.84 -3.78
C ILE A 66 -1.66 6.81 -3.46
N TRP A 67 -2.07 6.73 -2.20
CA TRP A 67 -3.25 5.96 -1.81
C TRP A 67 -4.45 6.88 -1.60
N GLY A 68 -5.30 7.00 -2.61
CA GLY A 68 -6.52 7.80 -2.53
C GLY A 68 -7.70 7.01 -1.96
N LEU A 69 -8.40 7.57 -0.98
CA LEU A 69 -9.71 7.13 -0.53
C LEU A 69 -10.79 8.00 -1.18
N PHE A 70 -11.75 7.34 -1.83
CA PHE A 70 -12.86 8.00 -2.52
C PHE A 70 -14.17 7.46 -1.94
N ILE A 71 -14.98 8.33 -1.35
CA ILE A 71 -16.32 8.01 -0.83
C ILE A 71 -17.32 8.89 -1.58
N ALA A 72 -18.42 8.32 -2.03
CA ALA A 72 -19.47 9.08 -2.71
C ALA A 72 -20.83 8.43 -2.50
N LYS A 73 -21.90 9.20 -2.63
CA LYS A 73 -23.28 8.70 -2.52
C LYS A 73 -23.99 8.81 -3.85
N LYS A 74 -24.75 7.77 -4.17
CA LYS A 74 -25.69 7.80 -5.28
C LYS A 74 -26.98 8.48 -4.81
N LYS A 75 -27.51 9.38 -5.63
CA LYS A 75 -28.85 9.96 -5.46
C LYS A 75 -29.92 8.87 -5.37
#